data_AF-A0A7Y6DXK7-F1
#
_entry.id   AF-A0A7Y6DXK7-F1
#
_cell.length_a   1.000
_cell.length_b   1.000
_cell.length_c   1.000
_cell.angle_alpha   90.00
_cell.angle_beta   90.00
_cell.angle_gamma   90.00
#
_symmetry.space_group_name_H-M   'P 1'
#
loop_
_entity.id
_entity.type
_entity.pdbx_description
1 polymer ?
#
loop_
_entity_poly.entity_id
_entity_poly.type
_entity_poly.pdbx_seq_one_letter_code
_entity_poly.pdbx_strand_id
1 'polypeptide(L)'
;MDDDEAREAEEARREAELLRRDREKAERAEAKEAERLRRDLEKADQAARKDVERRERDRQKAEQDAAKERDRRRKEQEKAAQQAVREAARQLREAEKAQRAAALAQQQAAREAEKARRHAVRVAGSEGVPVDLPPGIAVLWRTPPAGRPGPRPSLTLEQIADAGIALADAEGLESVSMARLAESLGFTTMSLYRYVSSKDEVLSLMSDRATGRPPVVGAEVGGWRDRLELVLAVQQPILRAHPWLARTSTVLHAVGPGRLAWMEAMLSALDGTPLAEHQKVGAIGLLASHGLDQLRIGEELSGAGRTAAVGTTAEGAPAPDLGELISMLASADEHPALLRAAGQGAFSSPEDAPQDDDGLDFGTVLILDGIERLIAQAS
;
A
#
# COMPACT_ATOMS: atom_id res chain seq x y z
N MET A 1 -32.61 134.46 3.48
CA MET A 1 -33.21 133.22 2.95
C MET A 1 -32.28 132.50 1.97
N ASP A 2 -31.22 133.14 1.44
CA ASP A 2 -30.27 132.49 0.51
C ASP A 2 -29.00 131.86 1.16
N ASP A 3 -28.71 132.11 2.45
CA ASP A 3 -27.45 131.68 3.10
C ASP A 3 -27.55 130.35 3.88
N ASP A 4 -28.77 129.94 4.29
CA ASP A 4 -29.02 128.68 5.02
C ASP A 4 -29.11 127.49 4.07
N GLU A 5 -29.80 127.64 2.92
CA GLU A 5 -29.85 126.60 1.87
C GLU A 5 -28.47 126.32 1.26
N ALA A 6 -27.58 127.32 1.22
CA ALA A 6 -26.21 127.16 0.72
C ALA A 6 -25.31 126.38 1.70
N ARG A 7 -25.46 126.58 3.01
CA ARG A 7 -24.72 125.83 4.04
C ARG A 7 -25.22 124.41 4.19
N GLU A 8 -26.55 124.21 4.17
CA GLU A 8 -27.14 122.88 4.25
C GLU A 8 -26.80 122.04 2.98
N ALA A 9 -26.73 122.68 1.80
CA ALA A 9 -26.23 122.04 0.59
C ALA A 9 -24.72 121.76 0.60
N GLU A 10 -23.91 122.59 1.26
CA GLU A 10 -22.46 122.36 1.41
C GLU A 10 -22.16 121.26 2.44
N GLU A 11 -22.91 121.22 3.55
CA GLU A 11 -22.81 120.20 4.58
C GLU A 11 -23.29 118.84 4.07
N ALA A 12 -24.41 118.80 3.34
CA ALA A 12 -24.88 117.60 2.64
C ALA A 12 -23.88 117.13 1.55
N ARG A 13 -23.18 118.05 0.86
CA ARG A 13 -22.11 117.70 -0.08
C ARG A 13 -20.89 117.10 0.62
N ARG A 14 -20.47 117.66 1.76
CA ARG A 14 -19.34 117.15 2.57
C ARG A 14 -19.67 115.79 3.20
N GLU A 15 -20.89 115.61 3.71
CA GLU A 15 -21.36 114.34 4.26
C GLU A 15 -21.50 113.27 3.18
N ALA A 16 -22.04 113.62 2.00
CA ALA A 16 -22.08 112.72 0.85
C ALA A 16 -20.67 112.36 0.33
N GLU A 17 -19.71 113.30 0.38
CA GLU A 17 -18.32 113.05 0.00
C GLU A 17 -17.59 112.14 1.01
N LEU A 18 -17.86 112.31 2.32
CA LEU A 18 -17.36 111.43 3.37
C LEU A 18 -17.92 110.01 3.24
N LEU A 19 -19.24 109.87 3.10
CA LEU A 19 -19.90 108.58 2.88
C LEU A 19 -19.39 107.89 1.60
N ARG A 20 -19.14 108.66 0.53
CA ARG A 20 -18.53 108.14 -0.69
C ARG A 20 -17.10 107.66 -0.44
N ARG A 21 -16.27 108.42 0.29
CA ARG A 21 -14.89 108.02 0.64
C ARG A 21 -14.84 106.79 1.53
N ASP A 22 -15.75 106.67 2.51
CA ASP A 22 -15.81 105.54 3.41
C ASP A 22 -16.34 104.29 2.70
N ARG A 23 -17.34 104.45 1.80
CA ARG A 23 -17.77 103.38 0.90
C ARG A 23 -16.65 102.94 -0.05
N GLU A 24 -15.91 103.87 -0.64
CA GLU A 24 -14.80 103.54 -1.54
C GLU A 24 -13.62 102.88 -0.78
N LYS A 25 -13.39 103.26 0.48
CA LYS A 25 -12.42 102.57 1.35
C LYS A 25 -12.88 101.17 1.74
N ALA A 26 -14.16 100.99 2.07
CA ALA A 26 -14.74 99.68 2.38
C ALA A 26 -14.69 98.76 1.15
N GLU A 27 -15.10 99.24 -0.02
CA GLU A 27 -15.01 98.50 -1.28
C GLU A 27 -13.56 98.13 -1.64
N ARG A 28 -12.58 99.03 -1.39
CA ARG A 28 -11.15 98.71 -1.55
C ARG A 28 -10.62 97.72 -0.51
N ALA A 29 -11.15 97.71 0.71
CA ALA A 29 -10.79 96.76 1.75
C ALA A 29 -11.36 95.37 1.43
N GLU A 30 -12.64 95.30 1.04
CA GLU A 30 -13.31 94.09 0.58
C GLU A 30 -12.64 93.53 -0.68
N ALA A 31 -12.25 94.37 -1.64
CA ALA A 31 -11.53 93.92 -2.83
C ALA A 31 -10.16 93.32 -2.48
N LYS A 32 -9.43 93.92 -1.52
CA LYS A 32 -8.15 93.38 -1.02
C LYS A 32 -8.33 92.08 -0.24
N GLU A 33 -9.40 91.95 0.54
CA GLU A 33 -9.72 90.74 1.28
C GLU A 33 -10.14 89.60 0.34
N ALA A 34 -10.99 89.89 -0.65
CA ALA A 34 -11.36 88.98 -1.71
C ALA A 34 -10.14 88.52 -2.54
N GLU A 35 -9.20 89.42 -2.82
CA GLU A 35 -7.95 89.08 -3.51
C GLU A 35 -7.04 88.17 -2.65
N ARG A 36 -6.95 88.41 -1.33
CA ARG A 36 -6.23 87.52 -0.41
C ARG A 36 -6.85 86.13 -0.35
N LEU A 37 -8.18 86.05 -0.17
CA LEU A 37 -8.90 84.78 -0.15
C LEU A 37 -8.74 84.00 -1.46
N ARG A 38 -8.77 84.68 -2.61
CA ARG A 38 -8.49 84.04 -3.90
C ARG A 38 -7.09 83.44 -3.97
N ARG A 39 -6.06 84.17 -3.53
CA ARG A 39 -4.67 83.68 -3.52
C ARG A 39 -4.50 82.51 -2.55
N ASP A 40 -5.17 82.52 -1.41
CA ASP A 40 -5.08 81.44 -0.43
C ASP A 40 -5.81 80.18 -0.92
N LEU A 41 -6.97 80.32 -1.57
CA LEU A 41 -7.66 79.21 -2.24
C LEU A 41 -6.82 78.63 -3.39
N GLU A 42 -6.17 79.47 -4.19
CA GLU A 42 -5.31 79.02 -5.29
C GLU A 42 -4.07 78.27 -4.77
N LYS A 43 -3.46 78.74 -3.67
CA LYS A 43 -2.37 78.04 -3.00
C LYS A 43 -2.82 76.72 -2.38
N ALA A 44 -4.00 76.68 -1.76
CA ALA A 44 -4.57 75.46 -1.19
C ALA A 44 -4.86 74.42 -2.28
N ASP A 45 -5.40 74.84 -3.43
CA ASP A 45 -5.65 73.95 -4.57
C ASP A 45 -4.35 73.43 -5.18
N GLN A 46 -3.32 74.29 -5.32
CA GLN A 46 -1.99 73.85 -5.75
C GLN A 46 -1.34 72.87 -4.77
N ALA A 47 -1.49 73.09 -3.46
CA ALA A 47 -1.00 72.16 -2.44
C ALA A 47 -1.72 70.81 -2.49
N ALA A 48 -3.05 70.82 -2.63
CA ALA A 48 -3.87 69.62 -2.77
C ALA A 48 -3.48 68.81 -4.03
N ARG A 49 -3.28 69.47 -5.17
CA ARG A 49 -2.82 68.82 -6.42
C ARG A 49 -1.45 68.15 -6.24
N LYS A 50 -0.50 68.83 -5.60
CA LYS A 50 0.84 68.28 -5.33
C LYS A 50 0.79 67.08 -4.38
N ASP A 51 -0.08 67.11 -3.38
CA ASP A 51 -0.28 65.99 -2.45
C ASP A 51 -0.91 64.78 -3.14
N VAL A 52 -1.89 64.99 -4.02
CA VAL A 52 -2.49 63.93 -4.84
C VAL A 52 -1.43 63.28 -5.74
N GLU A 53 -0.66 64.08 -6.48
CA GLU A 53 0.42 63.54 -7.32
C GLU A 53 1.48 62.79 -6.52
N ARG A 54 1.82 63.27 -5.32
CA ARG A 54 2.79 62.58 -4.45
C ARG A 54 2.25 61.23 -3.99
N ARG A 55 0.99 61.17 -3.55
CA ARG A 55 0.34 59.91 -3.15
C ARG A 55 0.24 58.93 -4.31
N GLU A 56 -0.02 59.42 -5.52
CA GLU A 56 -0.09 58.58 -6.71
C GLU A 56 1.28 58.01 -7.09
N ARG A 57 2.35 58.82 -7.04
CA ARG A 57 3.74 58.33 -7.23
C ARG A 57 4.14 57.30 -6.17
N ASP A 58 3.82 57.55 -4.90
CA ASP A 58 4.12 56.63 -3.81
C ASP A 58 3.36 55.30 -3.97
N ARG A 59 2.09 55.35 -4.41
CA ARG A 59 1.29 54.18 -4.73
C ARG A 59 1.87 53.38 -5.90
N GLN A 60 2.21 54.04 -7.01
CA GLN A 60 2.81 53.37 -8.17
C GLN A 60 4.14 52.71 -7.83
N LYS A 61 4.96 53.36 -6.99
CA LYS A 61 6.22 52.80 -6.50
C LYS A 61 5.98 51.56 -5.63
N ALA A 62 5.03 51.64 -4.69
CA ALA A 62 4.66 50.50 -3.84
C ALA A 62 4.13 49.30 -4.66
N GLU A 63 3.32 49.55 -5.69
CA GLU A 63 2.81 48.52 -6.60
C GLU A 63 3.96 47.86 -7.40
N GLN A 64 4.93 48.63 -7.88
CA GLN A 64 6.12 48.11 -8.57
C GLN A 64 7.02 47.28 -7.64
N ASP A 65 7.26 47.74 -6.42
CA ASP A 65 8.09 47.02 -5.44
C ASP A 65 7.40 45.72 -5.00
N ALA A 66 6.08 45.73 -4.81
CA ALA A 66 5.29 44.54 -4.53
C ALA A 66 5.31 43.53 -5.70
N ALA A 67 5.26 44.01 -6.95
CA ALA A 67 5.35 43.14 -8.13
C ALA A 67 6.73 42.47 -8.25
N LYS A 68 7.83 43.22 -8.00
CA LYS A 68 9.19 42.68 -7.99
C LYS A 68 9.38 41.63 -6.90
N GLU A 69 8.85 41.87 -5.71
CA GLU A 69 8.92 40.93 -4.60
C GLU A 69 8.12 39.65 -4.88
N ARG A 70 6.94 39.75 -5.52
CA ARG A 70 6.16 38.58 -5.96
C ARG A 70 6.92 37.76 -7.01
N ASP A 71 7.55 38.40 -7.98
CA ASP A 71 8.33 37.71 -9.01
C ASP A 71 9.58 37.02 -8.42
N ARG A 72 10.24 37.66 -7.45
CA ARG A 72 11.35 37.07 -6.70
C ARG A 72 10.91 35.83 -5.92
N ARG A 73 9.81 35.92 -5.16
CA ARG A 73 9.26 34.78 -4.40
C ARG A 73 8.83 33.64 -5.31
N ARG A 74 8.22 33.95 -6.46
CA ARG A 74 7.88 32.95 -7.47
C ARG A 74 9.12 32.21 -7.98
N LYS A 75 10.19 32.94 -8.33
CA LYS A 75 11.47 32.35 -8.77
C LYS A 75 12.14 31.52 -7.68
N GLU A 76 12.07 31.95 -6.42
CA GLU A 76 12.59 31.17 -5.28
C GLU A 76 11.78 29.90 -5.04
N GLN A 77 10.44 29.96 -5.11
CA GLN A 77 9.56 28.78 -5.03
C GLN A 77 9.79 27.81 -6.18
N GLU A 78 9.98 28.30 -7.40
CA GLU A 78 10.25 27.47 -8.58
C GLU A 78 11.61 26.76 -8.45
N LYS A 79 12.64 27.45 -7.96
CA LYS A 79 13.94 26.82 -7.66
C LYS A 79 13.84 25.78 -6.54
N ALA A 80 13.12 26.08 -5.46
CA ALA A 80 12.91 25.14 -4.36
C ALA A 80 12.14 23.90 -4.82
N ALA A 81 11.10 24.07 -5.66
CA ALA A 81 10.36 22.96 -6.24
C ALA A 81 11.24 22.10 -7.16
N GLN A 82 12.07 22.72 -8.02
CA GLN A 82 13.02 22.00 -8.87
C GLN A 82 14.06 21.23 -8.04
N GLN A 83 14.51 21.78 -6.93
CA GLN A 83 15.43 21.10 -6.02
C GLN A 83 14.75 19.90 -5.33
N ALA A 84 13.53 20.09 -4.82
CA ALA A 84 12.75 19.01 -4.20
C ALA A 84 12.48 17.85 -5.18
N VAL A 85 12.14 18.15 -6.45
CA VAL A 85 11.96 17.13 -7.49
C VAL A 85 13.26 16.36 -7.77
N ARG A 86 14.41 17.04 -7.80
CA ARG A 86 15.72 16.40 -7.98
C ARG A 86 16.11 15.52 -6.79
N GLU A 87 15.83 15.98 -5.57
CA GLU A 87 16.06 15.21 -4.34
C GLU A 87 15.15 13.98 -4.27
N ALA A 88 13.85 14.12 -4.55
CA ALA A 88 12.92 13.00 -4.63
C ALA A 88 13.33 11.97 -5.70
N ALA A 89 13.74 12.43 -6.89
CA ALA A 89 14.23 11.55 -7.96
C ALA A 89 15.57 10.86 -7.60
N ARG A 90 16.36 11.43 -6.69
CA ARG A 90 17.56 10.79 -6.16
C ARG A 90 17.19 9.74 -5.11
N GLN A 91 16.29 10.06 -4.18
CA GLN A 91 15.79 9.13 -3.17
C GLN A 91 15.13 7.90 -3.81
N LEU A 92 14.30 8.09 -4.84
CA LEU A 92 13.69 6.97 -5.56
C LEU A 92 14.75 6.04 -6.19
N ARG A 93 15.79 6.61 -6.83
CA ARG A 93 16.89 5.84 -7.41
C ARG A 93 17.73 5.12 -6.35
N GLU A 94 17.95 5.74 -5.20
CA GLU A 94 18.64 5.11 -4.06
C GLU A 94 17.80 3.96 -3.47
N ALA A 95 16.48 4.15 -3.36
CA ALA A 95 15.54 3.11 -2.92
C ALA A 95 15.46 1.92 -3.89
N GLU A 96 15.31 2.17 -5.21
CA GLU A 96 15.35 1.12 -6.24
C GLU A 96 16.68 0.36 -6.22
N LYS A 97 17.80 1.07 -6.04
CA LYS A 97 19.12 0.45 -5.93
C LYS A 97 19.24 -0.40 -4.67
N ALA A 98 18.70 0.05 -3.53
CA ALA A 98 18.66 -0.71 -2.29
C ALA A 98 17.79 -1.97 -2.42
N GLN A 99 16.60 -1.87 -3.02
CA GLN A 99 15.74 -3.01 -3.33
C GLN A 99 16.43 -4.04 -4.23
N ARG A 100 17.10 -3.59 -5.30
CA ARG A 100 17.88 -4.49 -6.18
C ARG A 100 19.04 -5.15 -5.45
N ALA A 101 19.73 -4.42 -4.57
CA ALA A 101 20.81 -4.99 -3.76
C ALA A 101 20.29 -6.03 -2.76
N ALA A 102 19.14 -5.76 -2.11
CA ALA A 102 18.48 -6.70 -1.21
C ALA A 102 18.02 -7.98 -1.95
N ALA A 103 17.43 -7.84 -3.15
CA ALA A 103 17.06 -8.97 -3.98
C ALA A 103 18.28 -9.82 -4.41
N LEU A 104 19.40 -9.16 -4.76
CA LEU A 104 20.65 -9.86 -5.08
C LEU A 104 21.23 -10.57 -3.85
N ALA A 105 21.18 -9.94 -2.67
CA ALA A 105 21.63 -10.52 -1.42
C ALA A 105 20.79 -11.73 -1.02
N GLN A 106 19.46 -11.67 -1.16
CA GLN A 106 18.57 -12.82 -0.97
C GLN A 106 18.89 -13.95 -1.95
N GLN A 107 19.14 -13.64 -3.22
CA GLN A 107 19.50 -14.65 -4.22
C GLN A 107 20.88 -15.28 -3.94
N GLN A 108 21.85 -14.49 -3.44
CA GLN A 108 23.16 -14.97 -3.00
C GLN A 108 23.04 -15.85 -1.75
N ALA A 109 22.29 -15.40 -0.74
CA ALA A 109 22.00 -16.18 0.46
C ALA A 109 21.30 -17.51 0.10
N ALA A 110 20.36 -17.51 -0.84
CA ALA A 110 19.72 -18.73 -1.34
C ALA A 110 20.73 -19.67 -2.04
N ARG A 111 21.65 -19.14 -2.84
CA ARG A 111 22.72 -19.93 -3.49
C ARG A 111 23.74 -20.48 -2.49
N GLU A 112 24.09 -19.69 -1.47
CA GLU A 112 24.99 -20.10 -0.39
C GLU A 112 24.33 -21.15 0.49
N ALA A 113 23.04 -21.00 0.82
CA ALA A 113 22.24 -22.00 1.50
C ALA A 113 22.14 -23.29 0.67
N GLU A 114 21.93 -23.21 -0.65
CA GLU A 114 21.95 -24.36 -1.57
C GLU A 114 23.34 -25.04 -1.61
N LYS A 115 24.44 -24.27 -1.58
CA LYS A 115 25.81 -24.80 -1.56
C LYS A 115 26.15 -25.42 -0.21
N ALA A 116 25.76 -24.77 0.89
CA ALA A 116 25.85 -25.27 2.26
C ALA A 116 25.03 -26.54 2.42
N ARG A 117 23.83 -26.63 1.82
CA ARG A 117 23.03 -27.84 1.74
C ARG A 117 23.76 -28.94 0.98
N ARG A 118 24.32 -28.67 -0.20
CA ARG A 118 25.10 -29.68 -0.95
C ARG A 118 26.32 -30.16 -0.17
N HIS A 119 26.92 -29.31 0.64
CA HIS A 119 28.02 -29.68 1.51
C HIS A 119 27.53 -30.47 2.75
N ALA A 120 26.48 -30.02 3.42
CA ALA A 120 25.86 -30.68 4.56
C ALA A 120 25.26 -32.03 4.17
N VAL A 121 24.65 -32.17 3.00
CA VAL A 121 24.16 -33.45 2.44
C VAL A 121 25.34 -34.36 2.08
N ARG A 122 26.48 -33.82 1.64
CA ARG A 122 27.71 -34.59 1.41
C ARG A 122 28.34 -35.07 2.72
N VAL A 123 28.27 -34.26 3.77
CA VAL A 123 28.80 -34.55 5.12
C VAL A 123 27.86 -35.46 5.90
N ALA A 124 26.54 -35.26 5.82
CA ALA A 124 25.51 -36.12 6.41
C ALA A 124 25.34 -37.44 5.64
N GLY A 125 25.75 -37.48 4.37
CA GLY A 125 25.81 -38.71 3.57
C GLY A 125 26.80 -39.76 4.10
N SER A 126 27.60 -39.48 5.12
CA SER A 126 28.41 -40.48 5.82
C SER A 126 27.75 -41.10 7.05
N GLU A 127 26.61 -40.57 7.53
CA GLU A 127 25.83 -41.15 8.63
C GLU A 127 24.34 -41.07 8.31
N GLY A 128 23.87 -42.00 7.47
CA GLY A 128 22.45 -42.10 7.12
C GLY A 128 21.62 -42.48 8.35
N VAL A 129 20.62 -41.64 8.67
CA VAL A 129 19.58 -41.96 9.64
C VAL A 129 18.81 -43.21 9.15
N PRO A 130 18.85 -44.35 9.87
CA PRO A 130 18.07 -45.51 9.51
C PRO A 130 16.67 -45.36 10.09
N VAL A 131 15.83 -44.53 9.47
CA VAL A 131 14.40 -44.46 9.81
C VAL A 131 13.61 -45.06 8.65
N ASP A 132 12.85 -46.11 8.95
CA ASP A 132 11.85 -46.71 8.07
C ASP A 132 10.67 -45.73 7.91
N LEU A 133 10.88 -44.69 7.09
CA LEU A 133 9.86 -43.69 6.82
C LEU A 133 8.82 -44.25 5.84
N PRO A 134 7.53 -43.93 6.02
CA PRO A 134 6.50 -44.23 5.03
C PRO A 134 6.93 -43.75 3.64
N PRO A 135 6.67 -44.53 2.56
CA PRO A 135 7.19 -44.23 1.22
C PRO A 135 6.91 -42.80 0.71
N GLY A 136 5.72 -42.26 1.00
CA GLY A 136 5.33 -40.89 0.62
C GLY A 136 6.13 -39.79 1.33
N ILE A 137 6.64 -40.04 2.54
CA ILE A 137 7.53 -39.11 3.25
C ILE A 137 8.97 -39.35 2.80
N ALA A 138 9.38 -40.62 2.73
CA ALA A 138 10.74 -41.00 2.35
C ALA A 138 11.20 -40.36 1.04
N VAL A 139 10.31 -40.22 0.04
CA VAL A 139 10.63 -39.60 -1.25
C VAL A 139 11.18 -38.19 -1.12
N LEU A 140 10.64 -37.39 -0.18
CA LEU A 140 11.01 -35.99 0.02
C LEU A 140 12.40 -35.86 0.64
N TRP A 141 12.82 -36.91 1.36
CA TRP A 141 14.11 -36.99 2.05
C TRP A 141 15.16 -37.77 1.27
N ARG A 142 14.82 -38.31 0.09
CA ARG A 142 15.79 -38.98 -0.78
C ARG A 142 16.85 -37.99 -1.20
N THR A 143 18.05 -38.18 -0.68
CA THR A 143 19.24 -37.53 -1.23
C THR A 143 19.49 -38.14 -2.62
N PRO A 144 19.56 -37.33 -3.69
CA PRO A 144 19.94 -37.85 -5.00
C PRO A 144 21.27 -38.60 -4.86
N PRO A 145 21.39 -39.85 -5.34
CA PRO A 145 22.63 -40.59 -5.22
C PRO A 145 23.77 -39.76 -5.83
N ALA A 146 24.90 -39.67 -5.12
CA ALA A 146 26.10 -39.02 -5.65
C ALA A 146 26.37 -39.57 -7.05
N GLY A 147 26.40 -38.69 -8.05
CA GLY A 147 26.33 -39.06 -9.47
C GLY A 147 27.29 -40.20 -9.81
N ARG A 148 26.74 -41.38 -10.13
CA ARG A 148 27.53 -42.44 -10.76
C ARG A 148 27.93 -41.97 -12.16
N PRO A 149 29.16 -42.26 -12.64
CA PRO A 149 29.53 -41.99 -14.02
C PRO A 149 28.57 -42.74 -14.95
N GLY A 150 27.72 -42.01 -15.67
CA GLY A 150 26.70 -42.56 -16.55
C GLY A 150 25.90 -41.44 -17.23
N PRO A 151 25.09 -41.76 -18.26
CA PRO A 151 24.22 -40.78 -18.90
C PRO A 151 23.29 -40.13 -17.87
N ARG A 152 23.06 -38.83 -17.97
CA ARG A 152 22.13 -38.12 -17.07
C ARG A 152 20.78 -38.85 -17.08
N PRO A 153 20.14 -39.08 -15.91
CA PRO A 153 18.80 -39.65 -15.87
C PRO A 153 17.88 -38.78 -16.73
N SER A 154 17.06 -39.43 -17.57
CA SER A 154 16.18 -38.76 -18.53
C SER A 154 15.02 -38.01 -17.87
N LEU A 155 14.75 -38.29 -16.60
CA LEU A 155 13.70 -37.67 -15.80
C LEU A 155 14.14 -37.56 -14.33
N THR A 156 13.83 -36.44 -13.66
CA THR A 156 14.08 -36.24 -12.22
C THR A 156 12.78 -36.03 -11.44
N LEU A 157 12.84 -36.20 -10.11
CA LEU A 157 11.68 -35.96 -9.24
C LEU A 157 11.21 -34.50 -9.30
N GLU A 158 12.15 -33.57 -9.45
CA GLU A 158 11.85 -32.15 -9.64
C GLU A 158 11.07 -31.89 -10.93
N GLN A 159 11.43 -32.56 -12.03
CA GLN A 159 10.71 -32.43 -13.30
C GLN A 159 9.29 -33.01 -13.21
N ILE A 160 9.11 -34.12 -12.50
CA ILE A 160 7.79 -34.71 -12.24
C ILE A 160 6.93 -33.74 -11.42
N ALA A 161 7.50 -33.14 -10.37
CA ALA A 161 6.80 -32.17 -9.54
C ALA A 161 6.44 -30.89 -10.32
N ASP A 162 7.37 -30.34 -11.11
CA ASP A 162 7.11 -29.14 -11.95
C ASP A 162 5.96 -29.37 -12.94
N ALA A 163 5.94 -30.54 -13.60
CA ALA A 163 4.86 -30.87 -14.53
C ALA A 163 3.51 -31.07 -13.81
N GLY A 164 3.52 -31.64 -12.61
CA GLY A 164 2.33 -31.77 -11.78
C GLY A 164 1.78 -30.42 -11.31
N ILE A 165 2.67 -29.51 -10.89
CA ILE A 165 2.33 -28.13 -10.51
C ILE A 165 1.70 -27.40 -11.70
N ALA A 166 2.32 -27.44 -12.87
CA ALA A 166 1.80 -26.78 -14.07
C ALA A 166 0.41 -27.29 -14.47
N LEU A 167 0.15 -28.60 -14.35
CA LEU A 167 -1.18 -29.16 -14.58
C LEU A 167 -2.20 -28.70 -13.52
N ALA A 168 -1.81 -28.72 -12.25
CA ALA A 168 -2.68 -28.30 -11.15
C ALA A 168 -3.02 -26.81 -11.19
N ASP A 169 -2.07 -25.96 -11.56
CA ASP A 169 -2.26 -24.52 -11.73
C ASP A 169 -3.20 -24.19 -12.89
N ALA A 170 -3.14 -24.97 -13.98
CA ALA A 170 -3.91 -24.71 -15.20
C ALA A 170 -5.32 -25.34 -15.21
N GLU A 171 -5.45 -26.57 -14.72
CA GLU A 171 -6.67 -27.39 -14.83
C GLU A 171 -7.22 -27.85 -13.47
N GLY A 172 -6.60 -27.41 -12.37
CA GLY A 172 -6.97 -27.83 -11.01
C GLY A 172 -6.37 -29.19 -10.61
N LEU A 173 -6.37 -29.49 -9.31
CA LEU A 173 -5.71 -30.66 -8.73
C LEU A 173 -6.23 -32.01 -9.26
N GLU A 174 -7.51 -32.07 -9.62
CA GLU A 174 -8.15 -33.30 -10.12
C GLU A 174 -7.62 -33.73 -11.49
N SER A 175 -7.09 -32.78 -12.28
CA SER A 175 -6.47 -33.07 -13.56
C SER A 175 -5.18 -33.89 -13.42
N VAL A 176 -4.51 -33.81 -12.25
CA VAL A 176 -3.23 -34.48 -11.99
C VAL A 176 -3.48 -35.98 -11.78
N SER A 177 -3.35 -36.73 -12.87
CA SER A 177 -3.35 -38.19 -12.88
C SER A 177 -2.01 -38.72 -13.38
N MET A 178 -1.64 -39.93 -12.97
CA MET A 178 -0.38 -40.56 -13.41
C MET A 178 -0.28 -40.66 -14.95
N ALA A 179 -1.41 -40.86 -15.64
CA ALA A 179 -1.44 -40.94 -17.10
C ALA A 179 -1.21 -39.56 -17.75
N ARG A 180 -1.96 -38.53 -17.34
CA ARG A 180 -1.76 -37.15 -17.84
C ARG A 180 -0.36 -36.62 -17.55
N LEU A 181 0.17 -36.92 -16.36
CA LEU A 181 1.52 -36.50 -15.98
C LEU A 181 2.58 -37.19 -16.85
N ALA A 182 2.38 -38.47 -17.19
CA ALA A 182 3.29 -39.17 -18.07
C ALA A 182 3.24 -38.59 -19.49
N GLU A 183 2.03 -38.35 -20.00
CA GLU A 183 1.78 -37.73 -21.29
C GLU A 183 2.42 -36.34 -21.40
N SER A 184 2.23 -35.48 -20.41
CA SER A 184 2.81 -34.12 -20.40
C SER A 184 4.34 -34.13 -20.38
N LEU A 185 4.94 -35.15 -19.78
CA LEU A 185 6.39 -35.35 -19.75
C LEU A 185 6.94 -36.11 -20.98
N GLY A 186 6.08 -36.64 -21.86
CA GLY A 186 6.48 -37.46 -23.00
C GLY A 186 6.95 -38.87 -22.62
N PHE A 187 6.50 -39.39 -21.47
CA PHE A 187 6.81 -40.72 -20.96
C PHE A 187 5.57 -41.61 -20.89
N THR A 188 5.77 -42.92 -20.69
CA THR A 188 4.68 -43.84 -20.36
C THR A 188 4.39 -43.82 -18.86
N THR A 189 3.16 -44.10 -18.45
CA THR A 189 2.78 -44.20 -17.03
C THR A 189 3.67 -45.20 -16.27
N MET A 190 3.96 -46.35 -16.89
CA MET A 190 4.89 -47.35 -16.34
C MET A 190 6.31 -46.81 -16.11
N SER A 191 6.75 -45.82 -16.90
CA SER A 191 8.05 -45.19 -16.72
C SER A 191 8.09 -44.23 -15.55
N LEU A 192 6.98 -43.54 -15.24
CA LEU A 192 6.88 -42.69 -14.05
C LEU A 192 6.96 -43.49 -12.76
N TYR A 193 6.37 -44.68 -12.72
CA TYR A 193 6.38 -45.54 -11.54
C TYR A 193 7.78 -45.98 -11.08
N ARG A 194 8.81 -45.81 -11.91
CA ARG A 194 10.21 -46.02 -11.49
C ARG A 194 10.76 -44.93 -10.56
N TYR A 195 10.15 -43.75 -10.57
CA TYR A 195 10.59 -42.58 -9.80
C TYR A 195 9.69 -42.33 -8.59
N VAL A 196 8.38 -42.51 -8.78
CA VAL A 196 7.33 -42.27 -7.78
C VAL A 196 6.42 -43.49 -7.73
N SER A 197 6.11 -43.99 -6.55
CA SER A 197 5.36 -45.23 -6.32
C SER A 197 3.85 -45.01 -6.33
N SER A 198 3.38 -43.78 -6.10
CA SER A 198 1.96 -43.43 -6.04
C SER A 198 1.68 -41.98 -6.46
N LYS A 199 0.40 -41.66 -6.69
CA LYS A 199 -0.06 -40.27 -6.88
C LYS A 199 0.22 -39.43 -5.63
N ASP A 200 0.05 -39.98 -4.44
CA ASP A 200 0.31 -39.25 -3.18
C ASP A 200 1.77 -38.83 -3.03
N GLU A 201 2.70 -39.64 -3.54
CA GLU A 201 4.13 -39.33 -3.58
C GLU A 201 4.41 -38.15 -4.54
N VAL A 202 3.69 -38.08 -5.66
CA VAL A 202 3.72 -36.92 -6.57
C VAL A 202 3.14 -35.68 -5.91
N LEU A 203 1.98 -35.80 -5.25
CA LEU A 203 1.34 -34.67 -4.56
C LEU A 203 2.26 -34.11 -3.46
N SER A 204 2.93 -34.98 -2.70
CA SER A 204 3.92 -34.60 -1.71
C SER A 204 5.07 -33.78 -2.32
N LEU A 205 5.62 -34.25 -3.44
CA LEU A 205 6.70 -33.58 -4.15
C LEU A 205 6.26 -32.23 -4.73
N MET A 206 5.05 -32.16 -5.27
CA MET A 206 4.44 -30.92 -5.75
C MET A 206 4.29 -29.92 -4.60
N SER A 207 3.72 -30.33 -3.46
CA SER A 207 3.51 -29.44 -2.32
C SER A 207 4.84 -28.90 -1.76
N ASP A 208 5.86 -29.74 -1.55
CA ASP A 208 7.18 -29.28 -1.06
C ASP A 208 7.84 -28.30 -2.05
N ARG A 209 7.70 -28.57 -3.34
CA ARG A 209 8.31 -27.78 -4.41
C ARG A 209 7.60 -26.45 -4.64
N ALA A 210 6.28 -26.44 -4.69
CA ALA A 210 5.47 -25.23 -4.88
C ALA A 210 5.60 -24.27 -3.68
N THR A 211 5.64 -24.80 -2.45
CA THR A 211 5.80 -23.98 -1.24
C THR A 211 7.20 -23.34 -1.15
N GLY A 212 8.19 -23.86 -1.89
CA GLY A 212 9.52 -23.28 -1.97
C GLY A 212 10.26 -23.27 -0.63
N ARG A 213 10.94 -22.15 -0.33
CA ARG A 213 11.67 -21.96 0.93
C ARG A 213 11.28 -20.63 1.57
N PRO A 214 11.21 -20.57 2.92
CA PRO A 214 10.91 -19.35 3.62
C PRO A 214 12.03 -18.31 3.44
N PRO A 215 11.74 -17.02 3.69
CA PRO A 215 12.79 -16.04 3.86
C PRO A 215 13.65 -16.39 5.08
N VAL A 216 14.93 -15.99 5.04
CA VAL A 216 15.77 -16.01 6.24
C VAL A 216 15.35 -14.82 7.09
N VAL A 217 14.95 -15.08 8.33
CA VAL A 217 14.56 -14.06 9.30
C VAL A 217 15.51 -14.07 10.48
N GLY A 218 16.25 -12.96 10.67
CA GLY A 218 17.13 -12.76 11.81
C GLY A 218 16.80 -11.47 12.58
N ALA A 219 17.63 -11.14 13.56
CA ALA A 219 17.45 -9.96 14.41
C ALA A 219 17.51 -8.63 13.65
N GLU A 220 18.11 -8.62 12.45
CA GLU A 220 18.21 -7.46 11.57
C GLU A 220 16.86 -7.02 10.96
N VAL A 221 15.87 -7.91 10.92
CA VAL A 221 14.53 -7.62 10.37
C VAL A 221 13.69 -6.81 11.36
N GLY A 222 13.97 -6.90 12.67
CA GLY A 222 13.24 -6.20 13.72
C GLY A 222 12.73 -7.12 14.81
N GLY A 223 11.59 -6.75 15.39
CA GLY A 223 10.93 -7.51 16.45
C GLY A 223 10.31 -8.82 15.97
N TRP A 224 9.73 -9.58 16.90
CA TRP A 224 9.06 -10.84 16.56
C TRP A 224 7.93 -10.65 15.54
N ARG A 225 7.21 -9.52 15.63
CA ARG A 225 6.11 -9.17 14.73
C ARG A 225 6.61 -8.93 13.32
N ASP A 226 7.58 -8.03 13.14
CA ASP A 226 8.19 -7.73 11.83
C ASP A 226 8.70 -9.00 11.13
N ARG A 227 9.32 -9.90 11.89
CA ARG A 227 9.80 -11.19 11.37
C ARG A 227 8.67 -12.09 10.91
N LEU A 228 7.60 -12.26 11.69
CA LEU A 228 6.45 -13.08 11.29
C LEU A 228 5.71 -12.47 10.09
N GLU A 229 5.52 -11.15 10.09
CA GLU A 229 4.88 -10.46 8.98
C GLU A 229 5.67 -10.63 7.68
N LEU A 230 7.01 -10.57 7.73
CA LEU A 230 7.86 -10.88 6.57
C LEU A 230 7.67 -12.32 6.08
N VAL A 231 7.64 -13.30 6.99
CA VAL A 231 7.42 -14.71 6.61
C VAL A 231 6.05 -14.87 5.93
N LEU A 232 4.99 -14.29 6.50
CA LEU A 232 3.63 -14.34 5.96
C LEU A 232 3.51 -13.62 4.62
N ALA A 233 4.16 -12.47 4.47
CA ALA A 233 4.18 -11.70 3.23
C ALA A 233 4.85 -12.47 2.07
N VAL A 234 5.84 -13.33 2.36
CA VAL A 234 6.42 -14.22 1.35
C VAL A 234 5.55 -15.44 1.09
N GLN A 235 4.89 -15.98 2.12
CA GLN A 235 4.04 -17.17 2.01
C GLN A 235 2.76 -16.91 1.21
N GLN A 236 2.10 -15.78 1.46
CA GLN A 236 0.79 -15.48 0.91
C GLN A 236 0.73 -15.50 -0.64
N PRO A 237 1.64 -14.84 -1.38
CA PRO A 237 1.67 -14.93 -2.84
C PRO A 237 1.85 -16.35 -3.37
N ILE A 238 2.62 -17.19 -2.67
CA ILE A 238 2.84 -18.60 -3.04
C ILE A 238 1.54 -19.38 -2.91
N LEU A 239 0.84 -19.21 -1.78
CA LEU A 239 -0.45 -19.83 -1.52
C LEU A 239 -1.51 -19.39 -2.53
N ARG A 240 -1.54 -18.10 -2.89
CA ARG A 240 -2.43 -17.57 -3.93
C ARG A 240 -2.10 -18.10 -5.33
N ALA A 241 -0.82 -18.28 -5.66
CA ALA A 241 -0.41 -18.82 -6.95
C ALA A 241 -0.76 -20.31 -7.11
N HIS A 242 -0.85 -21.05 -5.99
CA HIS A 242 -1.12 -22.48 -5.98
C HIS A 242 -2.28 -22.85 -5.04
N PRO A 243 -3.54 -22.45 -5.34
CA PRO A 243 -4.69 -22.68 -4.43
C PRO A 243 -4.92 -24.15 -4.06
N TRP A 244 -4.58 -25.06 -4.97
CA TRP A 244 -4.67 -26.51 -4.75
C TRP A 244 -3.80 -27.03 -3.59
N LEU A 245 -2.85 -26.23 -3.07
CA LEU A 245 -2.08 -26.56 -1.87
C LEU A 245 -2.98 -26.84 -0.66
N ALA A 246 -4.12 -26.15 -0.55
CA ALA A 246 -5.09 -26.37 0.52
C ALA A 246 -5.62 -27.81 0.55
N ARG A 247 -5.75 -28.44 -0.62
CA ARG A 247 -6.32 -29.79 -0.78
C ARG A 247 -5.27 -30.90 -0.69
N THR A 248 -3.98 -30.57 -0.84
CA THR A 248 -2.87 -31.52 -0.73
C THR A 248 -2.31 -31.64 0.69
N SER A 249 -2.55 -30.64 1.54
CA SER A 249 -2.05 -30.60 2.92
C SER A 249 -2.81 -31.55 3.85
N THR A 250 -2.58 -32.85 3.72
CA THR A 250 -2.94 -33.84 4.75
C THR A 250 -1.94 -33.76 5.90
N VAL A 251 -2.40 -33.98 7.15
CA VAL A 251 -1.60 -33.91 8.39
C VAL A 251 -0.29 -34.73 8.34
N LEU A 252 -0.19 -35.78 7.52
CA LEU A 252 1.01 -36.62 7.39
C LEU A 252 1.99 -36.17 6.28
N HIS A 253 1.57 -35.31 5.36
CA HIS A 253 2.49 -34.59 4.46
C HIS A 253 3.20 -33.41 5.17
N ALA A 254 3.00 -33.28 6.48
CA ALA A 254 3.50 -32.19 7.32
C ALA A 254 5.02 -32.21 7.59
N VAL A 255 5.74 -33.26 7.20
CA VAL A 255 7.17 -33.46 7.57
C VAL A 255 8.09 -33.46 6.34
N GLY A 256 7.73 -32.73 5.29
CA GLY A 256 8.61 -32.45 4.15
C GLY A 256 9.70 -31.43 4.50
N PRO A 257 10.89 -31.46 3.86
CA PRO A 257 11.99 -30.52 4.13
C PRO A 257 11.60 -29.04 4.01
N GLY A 258 10.77 -28.69 3.02
CA GLY A 258 10.26 -27.34 2.83
C GLY A 258 9.32 -26.92 3.95
N ARG A 259 8.37 -27.77 4.32
CA ARG A 259 7.44 -27.47 5.42
C ARG A 259 8.15 -27.33 6.76
N LEU A 260 9.13 -28.19 7.06
CA LEU A 260 9.98 -28.02 8.24
C LEU A 260 10.77 -26.72 8.20
N ALA A 261 11.30 -26.31 7.04
CA ALA A 261 11.97 -25.02 6.92
C ALA A 261 11.01 -23.85 7.23
N TRP A 262 9.78 -23.89 6.70
CA TRP A 262 8.77 -22.87 7.00
C TRP A 262 8.37 -22.84 8.49
N MET A 263 8.20 -24.00 9.11
CA MET A 263 7.96 -24.10 10.56
C MET A 263 9.12 -23.50 11.36
N GLU A 264 10.36 -23.84 10.99
CA GLU A 264 11.56 -23.29 11.61
C GLU A 264 11.58 -21.76 11.49
N ALA A 265 11.38 -21.20 10.30
CA ALA A 265 11.37 -19.75 10.10
C ALA A 265 10.30 -19.04 10.95
N MET A 266 9.10 -19.61 11.05
CA MET A 266 8.04 -19.06 11.89
C MET A 266 8.34 -19.18 13.39
N LEU A 267 8.95 -20.28 13.84
CA LEU A 267 9.38 -20.45 15.23
C LEU A 267 10.53 -19.49 15.56
N SER A 268 11.54 -19.39 14.70
CA SER A 268 12.67 -18.46 14.87
C SER A 268 12.21 -17.00 14.89
N ALA A 269 11.14 -16.66 14.15
CA ALA A 269 10.55 -15.31 14.23
C ALA A 269 10.06 -14.98 15.65
N LEU A 270 9.59 -15.97 16.41
CA LEU A 270 9.16 -15.84 17.81
C LEU A 270 10.29 -15.98 18.83
N ASP A 271 11.55 -16.13 18.40
CA ASP A 271 12.68 -16.22 19.32
C ASP A 271 12.91 -14.92 20.10
N GLY A 272 13.25 -15.08 21.38
CA GLY A 272 13.41 -13.98 22.33
C GLY A 272 12.11 -13.48 22.95
N THR A 273 10.96 -14.03 22.57
CA THR A 273 9.69 -13.79 23.27
C THR A 273 9.61 -14.62 24.56
N PRO A 274 8.84 -14.17 25.58
CA PRO A 274 8.62 -14.92 26.82
C PRO A 274 7.65 -16.12 26.67
N LEU A 275 7.14 -16.39 25.46
CA LEU A 275 6.21 -17.48 25.21
C LEU A 275 6.88 -18.84 25.42
N ALA A 276 6.15 -19.77 26.04
CA ALA A 276 6.57 -21.16 26.12
C ALA A 276 6.51 -21.83 24.74
N GLU A 277 7.34 -22.86 24.51
CA GLU A 277 7.46 -23.53 23.21
C GLU A 277 6.12 -24.07 22.66
N HIS A 278 5.27 -24.63 23.51
CA HIS A 278 3.95 -25.09 23.10
C HIS A 278 3.03 -23.94 22.63
N GLN A 279 3.19 -22.74 23.19
CA GLN A 279 2.44 -21.55 22.79
C GLN A 279 2.95 -21.02 21.45
N LYS A 280 4.27 -21.05 21.22
CA LYS A 280 4.87 -20.70 19.92
C LYS A 280 4.37 -21.63 18.82
N VAL A 281 4.41 -22.96 19.06
CA VAL A 281 3.87 -23.96 18.13
C VAL A 281 2.37 -23.76 17.88
N GLY A 282 1.59 -23.47 18.92
CA GLY A 282 0.17 -23.16 18.79
C GLY A 282 -0.09 -21.91 17.94
N ALA A 283 0.69 -20.85 18.14
CA ALA A 283 0.59 -19.60 17.40
C ALA A 283 0.88 -19.79 15.90
N ILE A 284 1.99 -20.45 15.56
CA ILE A 284 2.35 -20.70 14.15
C ILE A 284 1.37 -21.69 13.49
N GLY A 285 0.84 -22.65 14.26
CA GLY A 285 -0.19 -23.59 13.79
C GLY A 285 -1.51 -22.90 13.47
N LEU A 286 -1.91 -21.92 14.27
CA LEU A 286 -3.10 -21.10 14.02
C LEU A 286 -2.93 -20.24 12.75
N LEU A 287 -1.78 -19.57 12.59
CA LEU A 287 -1.46 -18.81 11.38
C LEU A 287 -1.47 -19.69 10.12
N ALA A 288 -0.82 -20.85 10.18
CA ALA A 288 -0.79 -21.79 9.07
C ALA A 288 -2.18 -22.33 8.71
N SER A 289 -3.01 -22.64 9.71
CA SER A 289 -4.38 -23.13 9.49
C SER A 289 -5.24 -22.05 8.87
N HIS A 290 -5.18 -20.82 9.39
CA HIS A 290 -5.89 -19.67 8.84
C HIS A 290 -5.54 -19.41 7.37
N GLY A 291 -4.25 -19.44 7.03
CA GLY A 291 -3.79 -19.28 5.65
C GLY A 291 -4.33 -20.36 4.70
N LEU A 292 -4.34 -21.63 5.13
CA LEU A 292 -4.88 -22.74 4.33
C LEU A 292 -6.40 -22.67 4.20
N ASP A 293 -7.10 -22.32 5.28
CA ASP A 293 -8.56 -22.18 5.29
C ASP A 293 -9.02 -21.05 4.38
N GLN A 294 -8.29 -19.93 4.32
CA GLN A 294 -8.60 -18.85 3.39
C GLN A 294 -8.55 -19.29 1.92
N LEU A 295 -7.56 -20.12 1.53
CA LEU A 295 -7.49 -20.65 0.17
C LEU A 295 -8.66 -21.58 -0.13
N ARG A 296 -8.99 -22.48 0.81
CA ARG A 296 -10.10 -23.43 0.65
C ARG A 296 -11.44 -22.71 0.53
N ILE A 297 -11.70 -21.75 1.43
CA ILE A 297 -12.92 -20.95 1.43
C ILE A 297 -13.00 -20.10 0.16
N GLY A 298 -11.88 -19.52 -0.29
CA GLY A 298 -11.83 -18.76 -1.55
C GLY A 298 -12.19 -19.61 -2.77
N GLU A 299 -11.65 -20.84 -2.87
CA GLU A 299 -12.00 -21.77 -3.96
C GLU A 299 -13.47 -22.18 -3.89
N GLU A 300 -13.97 -22.57 -2.72
CA GLU A 300 -15.38 -22.99 -2.50
C GLU A 300 -16.38 -21.85 -2.76
N LEU A 301 -16.04 -20.62 -2.36
CA LEU A 301 -16.88 -19.45 -2.55
C LEU A 301 -16.69 -18.77 -3.92
N SER A 302 -15.77 -19.22 -4.77
CA SER A 302 -15.68 -18.75 -6.16
C SER A 302 -16.95 -19.11 -6.96
N GLY A 303 -17.25 -18.38 -8.04
CA GLY A 303 -18.45 -18.68 -8.85
C GLY A 303 -18.48 -20.13 -9.39
N ALA A 304 -17.31 -20.66 -9.76
CA ALA A 304 -17.14 -22.05 -10.18
C ALA A 304 -17.30 -23.03 -9.02
N GLY A 305 -16.69 -22.75 -7.86
CA GLY A 305 -16.78 -23.56 -6.65
C GLY A 305 -18.21 -23.68 -6.13
N ARG A 306 -18.94 -22.55 -6.04
CA ARG A 306 -20.34 -22.54 -5.63
C ARG A 306 -21.21 -23.36 -6.59
N THR A 307 -21.03 -23.16 -7.89
CA THR A 307 -21.79 -23.90 -8.92
C THR A 307 -21.50 -25.41 -8.86
N ALA A 308 -20.25 -25.80 -8.59
CA ALA A 308 -19.91 -27.20 -8.39
C ALA A 308 -20.56 -27.80 -7.13
N ALA A 309 -20.68 -27.02 -6.06
CA ALA A 309 -21.22 -27.47 -4.78
C ALA A 309 -22.76 -27.57 -4.77
N VAL A 310 -23.46 -26.57 -5.31
CA VAL A 310 -24.93 -26.47 -5.22
C VAL A 310 -25.65 -26.55 -6.57
N GLY A 311 -24.91 -26.68 -7.67
CA GLY A 311 -25.45 -26.71 -9.03
C GLY A 311 -25.73 -25.32 -9.61
N THR A 312 -26.30 -25.29 -10.80
CA THR A 312 -26.76 -24.05 -11.47
C THR A 312 -28.19 -23.72 -11.07
N THR A 313 -28.60 -22.47 -11.29
CA THR A 313 -30.02 -22.09 -11.20
C THR A 313 -30.86 -22.79 -12.27
N ALA A 314 -32.20 -22.71 -12.15
CA ALA A 314 -33.12 -23.30 -13.12
C ALA A 314 -32.92 -22.76 -14.55
N GLU A 315 -32.38 -21.55 -14.69
CA GLU A 315 -32.09 -20.90 -15.97
C GLU A 315 -30.67 -21.23 -16.49
N GLY A 316 -29.91 -22.08 -15.78
CA GLY A 316 -28.54 -22.44 -16.12
C GLY A 316 -27.50 -21.40 -15.72
N ALA A 317 -27.88 -20.38 -14.95
CA ALA A 317 -26.93 -19.38 -14.45
C ALA A 317 -26.08 -19.94 -13.29
N PRO A 318 -24.88 -19.39 -13.05
CA PRO A 318 -24.05 -19.76 -11.90
C PRO A 318 -24.79 -19.62 -10.57
N ALA A 319 -24.36 -20.36 -9.56
CA ALA A 319 -24.90 -20.23 -8.22
C ALA A 319 -24.72 -18.79 -7.68
N PRO A 320 -25.79 -18.16 -7.13
CA PRO A 320 -25.71 -16.83 -6.53
C PRO A 320 -24.62 -16.74 -5.46
N ASP A 321 -24.11 -15.53 -5.23
CA ASP A 321 -23.18 -15.26 -4.13
C ASP A 321 -23.81 -15.56 -2.76
N LEU A 322 -22.98 -15.84 -1.75
CA LEU A 322 -23.46 -16.10 -0.39
C LEU A 322 -24.22 -14.90 0.18
N GLY A 323 -23.77 -13.68 -0.06
CA GLY A 323 -24.49 -12.47 0.33
C GLY A 323 -25.84 -12.34 -0.36
N GLU A 324 -25.95 -12.72 -1.63
CA GLU A 324 -27.22 -12.75 -2.37
C GLU A 324 -28.16 -13.82 -1.82
N LEU A 325 -27.67 -15.04 -1.57
CA LEU A 325 -28.45 -16.13 -0.98
C LEU A 325 -28.98 -15.74 0.40
N ILE A 326 -28.13 -15.15 1.24
CA ILE A 326 -28.53 -14.60 2.53
C ILE A 326 -29.62 -13.54 2.34
N SER A 327 -29.44 -12.60 1.41
CA SER A 327 -30.42 -11.53 1.17
C SER A 327 -31.76 -12.06 0.67
N MET A 328 -31.76 -13.17 -0.08
CA MET A 328 -32.98 -13.80 -0.59
C MET A 328 -33.71 -14.66 0.43
N LEU A 329 -32.97 -15.34 1.32
CA LEU A 329 -33.50 -16.38 2.20
C LEU A 329 -33.69 -15.91 3.66
N ALA A 330 -32.93 -14.93 4.12
CA ALA A 330 -32.98 -14.46 5.49
C ALA A 330 -34.14 -13.47 5.70
N SER A 331 -34.82 -13.62 6.84
CA SER A 331 -35.91 -12.74 7.28
C SER A 331 -35.39 -11.64 8.21
N ALA A 332 -35.95 -10.42 8.13
CA ALA A 332 -35.57 -9.31 9.01
C ALA A 332 -35.95 -9.55 10.48
N ASP A 333 -37.03 -10.29 10.72
CA ASP A 333 -37.51 -10.60 12.06
C ASP A 333 -36.64 -11.63 12.79
N GLU A 334 -36.09 -12.61 12.07
CA GLU A 334 -35.29 -13.68 12.68
C GLU A 334 -33.78 -13.49 12.49
N HIS A 335 -33.35 -12.81 11.41
CA HIS A 335 -31.95 -12.69 11.00
C HIS A 335 -31.48 -11.23 10.78
N PRO A 336 -31.81 -10.27 11.68
CA PRO A 336 -31.51 -8.85 11.45
C PRO A 336 -30.00 -8.56 11.36
N ALA A 337 -29.17 -9.28 12.13
CA ALA A 337 -27.71 -9.09 12.09
C ALA A 337 -27.09 -9.60 10.78
N LEU A 338 -27.62 -10.71 10.24
CA LEU A 338 -27.14 -11.35 9.03
C LEU A 338 -27.44 -10.49 7.81
N LEU A 339 -28.67 -9.96 7.73
CA LEU A 339 -29.07 -9.02 6.68
C LEU A 339 -28.31 -7.70 6.74
N ARG A 340 -28.00 -7.19 7.94
CA ARG A 340 -27.14 -6.00 8.07
C ARG A 340 -25.74 -6.25 7.51
N ALA A 341 -25.15 -7.41 7.83
CA ALA A 341 -23.83 -7.79 7.32
C ALA A 341 -23.84 -8.01 5.80
N ALA A 342 -24.84 -8.73 5.27
CA ALA A 342 -25.00 -8.95 3.83
C ALA A 342 -25.26 -7.64 3.07
N GLY A 343 -26.10 -6.76 3.60
CA GLY A 343 -26.36 -5.44 3.03
C GLY A 343 -25.15 -4.49 3.03
N GLN A 344 -24.10 -4.83 3.80
CA GLN A 344 -22.81 -4.13 3.79
C GLN A 344 -21.74 -4.86 2.95
N GLY A 345 -22.11 -5.93 2.25
CA GLY A 345 -21.19 -6.71 1.41
C GLY A 345 -20.22 -7.61 2.20
N ALA A 346 -20.46 -7.86 3.50
CA ALA A 346 -19.54 -8.63 4.35
C ALA A 346 -19.40 -10.12 3.95
N PHE A 347 -20.29 -10.61 3.09
CA PHE A 347 -20.28 -11.98 2.56
C PHE A 347 -19.93 -12.05 1.08
N SER A 348 -19.71 -10.90 0.42
CA SER A 348 -19.38 -10.85 -0.99
C SER A 348 -17.94 -11.33 -1.20
N SER A 349 -17.73 -12.14 -2.25
CA SER A 349 -16.43 -12.75 -2.52
C SER A 349 -15.38 -11.70 -2.96
N PRO A 350 -14.11 -11.84 -2.57
CA PRO A 350 -13.06 -10.86 -2.89
C PRO A 350 -12.71 -10.75 -4.39
N GLU A 351 -13.16 -11.66 -5.26
CA GLU A 351 -13.08 -11.47 -6.72
C GLU A 351 -13.91 -10.25 -7.19
N ASP A 352 -14.93 -9.86 -6.43
CA ASP A 352 -15.82 -8.73 -6.68
C ASP A 352 -15.59 -7.55 -5.71
N ALA A 353 -14.68 -7.71 -4.74
CA ALA A 353 -14.29 -6.64 -3.81
C ALA A 353 -13.08 -5.85 -4.36
N PRO A 354 -12.96 -4.55 -4.05
CA PRO A 354 -11.72 -3.82 -4.30
C PRO A 354 -10.56 -4.56 -3.65
N GLN A 355 -9.57 -4.97 -4.45
CA GLN A 355 -8.29 -5.48 -3.95
C GLN A 355 -7.54 -4.33 -3.26
N ASP A 356 -7.94 -4.02 -2.04
CA ASP A 356 -7.21 -3.08 -1.21
C ASP A 356 -6.08 -3.81 -0.49
N ASP A 357 -4.88 -3.48 -0.96
CA ASP A 357 -3.60 -3.42 -0.27
C ASP A 357 -2.74 -4.70 -0.19
N ASP A 358 -1.44 -4.51 -0.37
CA ASP A 358 -0.36 -5.50 -0.18
C ASP A 358 -0.20 -5.92 1.30
N GLY A 359 -1.24 -5.72 2.12
CA GLY A 359 -1.29 -5.93 3.56
C GLY A 359 -1.78 -7.32 3.98
N LEU A 360 -1.65 -7.60 5.27
CA LEU A 360 -2.16 -8.83 5.87
C LEU A 360 -3.69 -8.76 6.00
N ASP A 361 -4.37 -9.89 5.77
CA ASP A 361 -5.82 -9.95 5.93
C ASP A 361 -6.25 -9.76 7.39
N PHE A 362 -7.51 -9.37 7.58
CA PHE A 362 -8.09 -9.09 8.89
C PHE A 362 -7.89 -10.21 9.91
N GLY A 363 -8.05 -11.48 9.51
CA GLY A 363 -7.89 -12.62 10.41
C GLY A 363 -6.42 -12.81 10.83
N THR A 364 -5.49 -12.62 9.90
CA THR A 364 -4.06 -12.65 10.21
C THR A 364 -3.68 -11.55 11.18
N VAL A 365 -4.15 -10.32 10.97
CA VAL A 365 -3.91 -9.19 11.89
C VAL A 365 -4.43 -9.51 13.29
N LEU A 366 -5.66 -10.05 13.39
CA LEU A 366 -6.26 -10.42 14.67
C LEU A 366 -5.46 -11.50 15.40
N ILE A 367 -4.93 -12.49 14.67
CA ILE A 367 -4.07 -13.53 15.27
C ILE A 367 -2.78 -12.91 15.80
N LEU A 368 -2.13 -12.02 15.04
CA LEU A 368 -0.91 -11.34 15.45
C LEU A 368 -1.13 -10.45 16.69
N ASP A 369 -2.22 -9.69 16.73
CA ASP A 369 -2.59 -8.89 17.90
C ASP A 369 -2.85 -9.77 19.15
N GLY A 370 -3.45 -10.95 18.94
CA GLY A 370 -3.62 -11.95 19.99
C GLY A 370 -2.28 -12.46 20.55
N ILE A 371 -1.31 -12.74 19.68
CA ILE A 371 0.05 -13.15 20.06
C ILE A 371 0.74 -12.01 20.83
N GLU A 372 0.63 -10.77 20.35
CA GLU A 372 1.19 -9.59 21.03
C GLU A 372 0.66 -9.46 22.45
N ARG A 373 -0.65 -9.65 22.63
CA ARG A 373 -1.29 -9.62 23.95
C ARG A 373 -0.81 -10.76 24.86
N LEU A 374 -0.60 -11.96 24.33
CA LEU A 374 -0.04 -13.08 25.10
C LEU A 374 1.39 -12.80 25.56
N ILE A 375 2.21 -12.21 24.68
CA ILE A 375 3.58 -11.79 25.02
C ILE A 375 3.57 -10.74 26.12
N ALA A 376 2.71 -9.73 26.03
CA ALA A 376 2.60 -8.67 27.02
C ALA A 376 2.14 -9.19 28.40
N GLN A 377 1.36 -10.28 28.45
CA GLN A 377 0.92 -10.91 29.70
C GLN A 377 1.98 -11.83 30.33
N ALA A 378 2.91 -12.34 29.51
CA ALA A 378 4.00 -13.20 29.94
C ALA A 378 5.30 -12.42 30.28
N SER A 379 5.33 -11.12 29.98
CA SER A 379 6.39 -10.17 30.34
C SER A 379 6.13 -9.58 31.73
#